data_AF-A0A223AT92-F1
#
_entry.id   AF-A0A223AT92-F1
#
_cell.length_a   1.000
_cell.length_b   1.000
_cell.length_c   1.000
_cell.angle_alpha   90.00
_cell.angle_beta   90.00
_cell.angle_gamma   90.00
#
_symmetry.space_group_name_H-M   'P 1'
#
loop_
_entity.id
_entity.type
_entity.pdbx_description
1 polymer ?
#
loop_
_entity_poly.entity_id
_entity_poly.type
_entity_poly.pdbx_seq_one_letter_code
_entity_poly.pdbx_strand_id
1 'polypeptide(L)'
;MDEEVEFTVDIRSMNNDNINDIANRIKAALERECKIMGGSFKIDTKLVITPVELSKNMLDKLEDSCKIRGFSYMRMHSGAGHDSLEIGQQLPSVMVFVPSKDGRSHAPVEFSKYSDLAKASVLMTDLIVELLNK
;
A
#
# COMPACT_ATOMS: atom_id res chain seq x y z
N MET A 1 0.09 10.22 -41.69
CA MET A 1 0.83 9.29 -40.81
C MET A 1 -0.01 9.24 -39.56
N ASP A 2 -0.49 8.06 -39.19
CA ASP A 2 -1.30 7.94 -37.98
C ASP A 2 -0.37 8.14 -36.78
N GLU A 3 -0.67 9.13 -35.95
CA GLU A 3 0.08 9.42 -34.74
C GLU A 3 -0.59 8.71 -33.56
N GLU A 4 0.18 7.94 -32.80
CA GLU A 4 -0.29 7.16 -31.65
C GLU A 4 0.57 7.46 -30.42
N VAL A 5 -0.07 7.50 -29.25
CA VAL A 5 0.58 7.62 -27.94
C VAL A 5 -0.02 6.57 -27.01
N GLU A 6 0.86 5.85 -26.32
CA GLU A 6 0.52 4.93 -25.24
C GLU A 6 1.11 5.44 -23.92
N PHE A 7 0.32 5.42 -22.85
CA PHE A 7 0.75 5.79 -21.51
C PHE A 7 -0.04 5.01 -20.46
N THR A 8 0.47 4.99 -19.23
CA THR A 8 -0.16 4.30 -18.10
C THR A 8 -0.61 5.31 -17.04
N VAL A 9 -1.64 4.93 -16.28
CA VAL A 9 -2.14 5.70 -15.13
C VAL A 9 -2.27 4.76 -13.94
N ASP A 10 -1.71 5.16 -12.81
CA ASP A 10 -1.85 4.49 -11.52
C ASP A 10 -2.66 5.39 -10.58
N ILE A 11 -3.80 4.89 -10.07
CA ILE A 11 -4.71 5.62 -9.19
C ILE A 11 -4.76 4.89 -7.85
N ARG A 12 -4.40 5.59 -6.76
CA ARG A 12 -4.40 5.04 -5.40
C ARG A 12 -5.21 5.91 -4.47
N SER A 13 -6.09 5.29 -3.67
CA SER A 13 -6.87 5.93 -2.62
C SER A 13 -7.32 4.87 -1.61
N MET A 14 -7.49 5.28 -0.35
CA MET A 14 -8.12 4.43 0.67
C MET A 14 -9.64 4.30 0.47
N ASN A 15 -10.23 5.19 -0.33
CA ASN A 15 -11.64 5.18 -0.68
C ASN A 15 -11.81 4.80 -2.16
N ASN A 16 -12.50 3.68 -2.42
CA ASN A 16 -12.81 3.18 -3.76
C ASN A 16 -13.66 4.15 -4.59
N ASP A 17 -14.54 4.93 -3.97
CA ASP A 17 -15.36 5.91 -4.67
C ASP A 17 -14.50 7.00 -5.31
N ASN A 18 -13.41 7.40 -4.65
CA ASN A 18 -12.45 8.35 -5.22
C ASN A 18 -11.70 7.74 -6.42
N ILE A 19 -11.32 6.46 -6.36
CA ILE A 19 -10.66 5.78 -7.48
C ILE A 19 -11.60 5.77 -8.70
N ASN A 20 -12.85 5.38 -8.47
CA ASN A 20 -13.88 5.32 -9.50
C ASN A 20 -14.19 6.71 -10.08
N ASP A 21 -14.29 7.74 -9.25
CA ASP A 21 -14.48 9.13 -9.70
C ASP A 21 -13.35 9.59 -10.62
N ILE A 22 -12.09 9.39 -10.21
CA ILE A 22 -10.92 9.78 -11.00
C ILE A 22 -10.90 9.02 -12.34
N ALA A 23 -11.13 7.70 -12.33
CA ALA A 23 -11.17 6.90 -13.54
C ALA A 23 -12.27 7.36 -14.51
N ASN A 24 -13.47 7.66 -13.99
CA ASN A 24 -14.59 8.17 -14.79
C ASN A 24 -14.28 9.54 -15.38
N ARG A 25 -13.63 10.42 -14.63
CA ARG A 25 -13.22 11.76 -15.12
C ARG A 25 -12.15 11.68 -16.20
N ILE A 26 -11.19 10.76 -16.08
CA ILE A 26 -10.19 10.50 -17.14
C ILE A 26 -10.90 10.02 -18.41
N LYS A 27 -11.81 9.06 -18.29
CA LYS A 27 -12.57 8.54 -19.43
C LYS A 27 -13.40 9.65 -20.10
N ALA A 28 -14.13 10.45 -19.33
CA ALA A 28 -14.92 11.56 -19.87
C ALA A 28 -14.06 12.61 -20.58
N ALA A 29 -12.85 12.88 -20.07
CA ALA A 29 -11.90 13.77 -20.74
C ALA A 29 -11.43 13.19 -22.08
N LEU A 30 -11.06 11.90 -22.12
CA LEU A 30 -10.66 11.21 -23.36
C LEU A 30 -11.79 11.19 -24.39
N GLU A 31 -13.03 10.90 -23.98
CA GLU A 31 -14.21 10.95 -24.86
C GLU A 31 -14.40 12.33 -25.48
N ARG A 32 -14.23 13.40 -24.68
CA ARG A 32 -14.33 14.78 -25.15
C ARG A 32 -13.23 15.12 -26.16
N GLU A 33 -11.96 14.92 -25.79
CA GLU A 33 -10.82 15.36 -26.61
C GLU A 33 -10.72 14.55 -27.91
N CYS A 34 -10.88 13.21 -27.85
CA CYS A 34 -10.85 12.38 -29.06
C CYS A 34 -11.97 12.77 -30.04
N LYS A 35 -13.16 13.13 -29.54
CA LYS A 35 -14.25 13.63 -30.40
C LYS A 35 -13.90 14.94 -31.09
N ILE A 36 -13.23 15.88 -30.41
CA ILE A 36 -12.81 17.17 -30.98
C ILE A 36 -11.74 16.96 -32.05
N MET A 37 -10.77 16.07 -31.80
CA MET A 37 -9.65 15.81 -32.71
C MET A 37 -10.00 14.84 -33.85
N GLY A 38 -11.16 14.17 -33.80
CA GLY A 38 -11.50 13.10 -34.75
C GLY A 38 -10.71 11.81 -34.54
N GLY A 39 -10.16 11.60 -33.34
CA GLY A 39 -9.38 10.42 -32.96
C GLY A 39 -10.21 9.35 -32.25
N SER A 40 -9.55 8.25 -31.88
CA SER A 40 -10.11 7.21 -31.02
C SER A 40 -9.16 6.90 -29.87
N PHE A 41 -9.66 6.23 -28.84
CA PHE A 41 -8.84 5.77 -27.72
C PHE A 41 -9.31 4.38 -27.26
N LYS A 42 -8.42 3.67 -26.58
CA LYS A 42 -8.72 2.42 -25.88
C LYS A 42 -8.15 2.50 -24.47
N ILE A 43 -8.94 2.10 -23.48
CA ILE A 43 -8.50 1.93 -22.10
C ILE A 43 -8.46 0.44 -21.80
N ASP A 44 -7.38 -0.02 -21.19
CA ASP A 44 -7.21 -1.39 -20.72
C ASP A 44 -6.86 -1.38 -19.22
N THR A 45 -7.82 -1.71 -18.38
CA THR A 45 -7.63 -1.77 -16.93
C THR A 45 -6.93 -3.08 -16.56
N LYS A 46 -5.61 -3.00 -16.39
CA LYS A 46 -4.77 -4.18 -16.09
C LYS A 46 -4.88 -4.71 -14.67
N LEU A 47 -5.13 -3.84 -13.70
CA LEU A 47 -5.09 -4.20 -12.30
C LEU A 47 -6.11 -3.38 -11.51
N VAL A 48 -6.89 -4.06 -10.67
CA VAL A 48 -7.75 -3.47 -9.65
C VAL A 48 -7.41 -4.18 -8.35
N ILE A 49 -7.06 -3.40 -7.31
CA ILE A 49 -6.73 -3.91 -5.99
C ILE A 49 -7.83 -3.48 -5.03
N THR A 50 -8.43 -4.44 -4.34
CA THR A 50 -9.37 -4.16 -3.26
C THR A 50 -8.59 -3.74 -2.00
N PRO A 51 -8.85 -2.57 -1.40
CA PRO A 51 -8.23 -2.19 -0.13
C PRO A 51 -8.57 -3.19 0.98
N VAL A 52 -7.66 -3.34 1.95
CA VAL A 52 -7.89 -4.17 3.13
C VAL A 52 -7.49 -3.42 4.40
N GLU A 53 -8.37 -3.48 5.39
CA GLU A 53 -8.03 -3.05 6.76
C GLU A 53 -7.43 -4.24 7.50
N LEU A 54 -6.18 -4.07 7.95
CA LEU A 54 -5.48 -5.09 8.71
C LEU A 54 -6.00 -5.19 10.15
N SER A 55 -5.63 -6.27 10.85
CA SER A 55 -6.16 -6.60 12.17
C SER A 55 -5.86 -5.52 13.20
N LYS A 56 -6.90 -4.76 13.60
CA LYS A 56 -6.81 -3.75 14.66
C LYS A 56 -6.30 -4.36 15.98
N ASN A 57 -6.74 -5.58 16.32
CA ASN A 57 -6.31 -6.24 17.55
C ASN A 57 -4.80 -6.51 17.56
N MET A 58 -4.23 -6.98 16.45
CA MET A 58 -2.79 -7.23 16.34
C MET A 58 -2.00 -5.92 16.31
N LEU A 59 -2.56 -4.88 15.67
CA LEU A 59 -1.97 -3.54 15.67
C LEU A 59 -1.92 -2.93 17.08
N ASP A 60 -2.99 -3.05 17.85
CA ASP A 60 -3.05 -2.56 19.24
C ASP A 60 -2.00 -3.27 20.12
N LYS A 61 -1.80 -4.59 19.94
CA LYS A 61 -0.77 -5.37 20.65
C LYS A 61 0.66 -4.93 20.31
N LEU A 62 0.95 -4.72 19.03
CA LEU A 62 2.26 -4.22 18.60
C LEU A 62 2.54 -2.82 19.18
N GLU A 63 1.52 -1.97 19.22
CA GLU A 63 1.62 -0.65 19.82
C GLU A 63 1.93 -0.73 21.33
N ASP A 64 1.28 -1.63 22.06
CA ASP A 64 1.56 -1.82 23.48
C ASP A 64 2.97 -2.38 23.73
N SER A 65 3.45 -3.31 22.89
CA SER A 65 4.84 -3.78 22.93
C SER A 65 5.85 -2.64 22.68
N CYS A 66 5.58 -1.75 21.72
CA CYS A 66 6.39 -0.55 21.51
C CYS A 66 6.46 0.33 22.77
N LYS A 67 5.31 0.57 23.44
CA LYS A 67 5.25 1.37 24.67
C LYS A 67 6.08 0.76 25.79
N ILE A 68 5.93 -0.55 26.03
CA ILE A 68 6.67 -1.28 27.07
C ILE A 68 8.18 -1.17 26.85
N ARG A 69 8.61 -1.22 25.60
CA ARG A 69 10.03 -1.18 25.20
C ARG A 69 10.59 0.23 25.02
N GLY A 70 9.74 1.25 25.12
CA GLY A 70 10.13 2.65 24.87
C GLY A 70 10.52 2.93 23.42
N PHE A 71 10.00 2.17 22.45
CA PHE A 71 10.23 2.41 21.03
C PHE A 71 9.30 3.51 20.51
N SER A 72 9.83 4.45 19.74
CA SER A 72 9.02 5.39 18.96
C SER A 72 8.27 4.64 17.86
N TYR A 73 6.98 4.94 17.68
CA TYR A 73 6.14 4.30 16.67
C TYR A 73 5.11 5.28 16.10
N MET A 74 4.51 4.91 14.98
CA MET A 74 3.32 5.54 14.43
C MET A 74 2.48 4.51 13.68
N ARG A 75 1.15 4.72 13.65
CA ARG A 75 0.27 3.96 12.75
C ARG A 75 0.32 4.62 11.37
N MET A 76 0.38 3.80 10.33
CA MET A 76 0.39 4.29 8.95
C MET A 76 -0.23 3.27 8.00
N HIS A 77 -0.76 3.76 6.88
CA HIS A 77 -1.15 2.94 5.75
C HIS A 77 0.08 2.59 4.90
N SER A 78 0.08 1.40 4.28
CA SER A 78 1.09 1.07 3.29
C SER A 78 0.78 1.77 1.97
N GLY A 79 1.75 2.48 1.41
CA GLY A 79 1.65 3.06 0.07
C GLY A 79 1.91 2.05 -1.05
N ALA A 80 2.49 0.89 -0.74
CA ALA A 80 2.84 -0.16 -1.68
C ALA A 80 1.99 -1.42 -1.46
N GLY A 81 1.82 -2.20 -2.52
CA GLY A 81 1.20 -3.53 -2.42
C GLY A 81 2.15 -4.54 -1.80
N HIS A 82 1.63 -5.34 -0.87
CA HIS A 82 2.31 -6.46 -0.23
C HIS A 82 1.38 -7.66 -0.21
N ASP A 83 1.91 -8.87 0.02
CA ASP A 83 1.10 -10.10 0.08
C ASP A 83 -0.01 -10.03 1.14
N SER A 84 0.18 -9.22 2.18
CA SER A 84 -0.85 -8.94 3.19
C SER A 84 -2.11 -8.30 2.63
N LEU A 85 -2.07 -7.69 1.44
CA LEU A 85 -3.27 -7.21 0.75
C LEU A 85 -4.24 -8.36 0.45
N GLU A 86 -3.71 -9.48 -0.05
CA GLU A 86 -4.51 -10.65 -0.41
C GLU A 86 -4.79 -11.52 0.82
N ILE A 87 -3.75 -11.80 1.63
CA ILE A 87 -3.90 -12.62 2.84
C ILE A 87 -4.86 -11.96 3.83
N GLY A 88 -4.80 -10.64 3.97
CA GLY A 88 -5.65 -9.87 4.87
C GLY A 88 -7.14 -9.94 4.54
N GLN A 89 -7.51 -10.25 3.30
CA GLN A 89 -8.92 -10.42 2.91
C GLN A 89 -9.54 -11.66 3.58
N GLN A 90 -8.72 -12.64 3.94
CA GLN A 90 -9.18 -13.95 4.45
C GLN A 90 -8.78 -14.20 5.90
N LEU A 91 -7.64 -13.65 6.34
CA LEU A 91 -7.04 -13.96 7.64
C LEU A 91 -6.61 -12.67 8.37
N PRO A 92 -6.81 -12.60 9.70
CA PRO A 92 -6.25 -11.51 10.51
C PRO A 92 -4.75 -11.38 10.27
N SER A 93 -4.35 -10.24 9.71
CA SER A 93 -2.98 -9.95 9.30
C SER A 93 -2.54 -8.62 9.86
N VAL A 94 -1.23 -8.41 10.04
CA VAL A 94 -0.64 -7.13 10.44
C VAL A 94 0.74 -6.98 9.81
N MET A 95 1.21 -5.75 9.66
CA MET A 95 2.55 -5.45 9.17
C MET A 95 3.30 -4.59 10.19
N VAL A 96 4.62 -4.79 10.25
CA VAL A 96 5.54 -3.90 10.97
C VAL A 96 6.50 -3.30 9.96
N PHE A 97 6.55 -1.97 9.90
CA PHE A 97 7.48 -1.23 9.06
C PHE A 97 8.70 -0.76 9.85
N VAL A 98 9.84 -0.72 9.17
CA VAL A 98 11.05 -0.06 9.64
C VAL A 98 11.41 1.09 8.70
N PRO A 99 12.01 2.18 9.20
CA PRO A 99 12.43 3.28 8.34
C PRO A 99 13.54 2.85 7.37
N SER A 100 13.33 3.11 6.08
CA SER A 100 14.38 3.06 5.06
C SER A 100 15.05 4.42 4.93
N LYS A 101 16.38 4.43 4.77
CA LYS A 101 17.18 5.64 4.58
C LYS A 101 16.66 6.42 3.37
N ASP A 102 16.31 7.68 3.61
CA ASP A 102 15.76 8.61 2.62
C ASP A 102 14.50 8.09 1.89
N GLY A 103 13.77 7.13 2.50
CA GLY A 103 12.58 6.51 1.91
C GLY A 103 12.84 5.71 0.63
N ARG A 104 14.10 5.36 0.35
CA ARG A 104 14.49 4.68 -0.89
C ARG A 104 14.15 3.19 -0.80
N SER A 105 13.56 2.67 -1.87
CA SER A 105 13.34 1.24 -2.07
C SER A 105 13.49 0.88 -3.55
N HIS A 106 13.63 -0.42 -3.87
CA HIS A 106 13.88 -0.95 -5.21
C HIS A 106 15.15 -0.35 -5.86
N ALA A 107 16.17 -0.10 -5.05
CA ALA A 107 17.45 0.43 -5.49
C ALA A 107 18.61 -0.23 -4.74
N PRO A 108 19.80 -0.39 -5.35
CA PRO A 108 20.96 -1.03 -4.69
C PRO A 108 21.43 -0.35 -3.40
N VAL A 109 21.05 0.91 -3.20
CA VAL A 109 21.40 1.73 -2.03
C VAL A 109 20.28 1.79 -0.99
N GLU A 110 19.21 1.03 -1.18
CA GLU A 110 18.19 0.78 -0.16
C GLU A 110 18.86 0.27 1.11
N PHE A 111 18.50 0.86 2.26
CA PHE A 111 19.13 0.55 3.52
C PHE A 111 18.23 0.87 4.70
N SER A 112 18.14 -0.04 5.66
CA SER A 112 17.53 0.19 6.97
C SER A 112 18.56 -0.12 8.05
N LYS A 113 18.55 0.66 9.13
CA LYS A 113 19.52 0.44 10.23
C LYS A 113 19.25 -0.92 10.87
N TYR A 114 20.32 -1.68 11.14
CA TYR A 114 20.21 -2.97 11.84
C TYR A 114 19.48 -2.87 13.18
N SER A 115 19.64 -1.76 13.89
CA SER A 115 18.90 -1.49 15.13
C SER A 115 17.39 -1.46 14.94
N ASP A 116 16.90 -0.93 13.82
CA ASP A 116 15.47 -0.82 13.56
C ASP A 116 14.90 -2.16 13.08
N LEU A 117 15.67 -2.91 12.28
CA LEU A 117 15.37 -4.31 11.95
C LEU A 117 15.28 -5.19 13.21
N ALA A 118 16.22 -5.03 14.14
CA ALA A 118 16.21 -5.76 15.41
C ALA A 118 14.97 -5.43 16.25
N LYS A 119 14.58 -4.16 16.35
CA LYS A 119 13.34 -3.75 17.03
C LYS A 119 12.12 -4.42 16.38
N ALA A 120 11.99 -4.37 15.06
CA ALA A 120 10.86 -4.98 14.36
C ALA A 120 10.79 -6.49 14.57
N SER A 121 11.93 -7.19 14.52
CA SER A 121 11.99 -8.62 14.82
C SER A 121 11.47 -8.92 16.23
N VAL A 122 11.89 -8.13 17.22
CA VAL A 122 11.45 -8.28 18.61
C VAL A 122 9.94 -8.03 18.76
N LEU A 123 9.41 -6.98 18.12
CA LEU A 123 7.97 -6.69 18.15
C LEU A 123 7.14 -7.83 17.55
N MET A 124 7.59 -8.39 16.42
CA MET A 124 6.93 -9.54 15.80
C MET A 124 7.00 -10.79 16.68
N THR A 125 8.14 -11.03 17.35
CA THR A 125 8.26 -12.12 18.33
C THR A 125 7.29 -11.95 19.48
N ASP A 126 7.20 -10.76 20.08
CA ASP A 126 6.27 -10.49 21.18
C ASP A 126 4.82 -10.77 20.76
N LEU A 127 4.42 -10.29 19.58
CA LEU A 127 3.09 -10.52 19.06
C LEU A 127 2.80 -12.01 18.86
N ILE A 128 3.74 -12.76 18.25
CA ILE A 128 3.57 -14.20 18.04
C ILE A 128 3.42 -14.94 19.37
N VAL A 129 4.27 -14.64 20.34
CA VAL A 129 4.20 -15.24 21.69
C VAL A 129 2.85 -14.94 22.34
N GLU A 130 2.39 -13.70 22.28
CA GLU A 130 1.10 -13.30 22.85
C GLU A 130 -0.09 -13.97 22.15
N LEU A 131 -0.02 -14.21 20.84
CA LEU A 131 -1.07 -14.90 20.09
C LEU A 131 -1.09 -16.41 20.35
N LEU A 132 0.06 -17.03 20.61
CA LEU A 132 0.17 -18.46 20.90
C LEU A 132 -0.21 -18.83 22.34
N ASN A 133 -0.06 -17.89 23.29
CA ASN A 133 -0.39 -18.11 24.71
C ASN A 133 -1.87 -17.85 25.04
N LYS A 134 -2.75 -17.88 24.05
CA LYS A 134 -4.21 -17.72 24.21
C LYS A 134 -4.91 -19.08 24.32
#